data_AF-A0A523W2R4-F1
#
_entry.id   AF-A0A523W2R4-F1
#
_cell.length_a   1.000
_cell.length_b   1.000
_cell.length_c   1.000
_cell.angle_alpha   90.00
_cell.angle_beta   90.00
_cell.angle_gamma   90.00
#
_symmetry.space_group_name_H-M   'P 1'
#
loop_
_entity.id
_entity.type
_entity.pdbx_description
1 polymer ?
#
loop_
_entity_poly.entity_id
_entity_poly.type
_entity_poly.pdbx_seq_one_letter_code
_entity_poly.pdbx_strand_id
1 'polypeptide(L)'
;MDYLERNYQLIQERMIQQMENSIVLGRKLIDMVLDTGFLNFIINPIVKSFYDHWAKNDAKSGTLKQIQITLDSGKYLVLNGKTEKSFKKIIEENFPKYFKNDQTFRMGNNRHKNFDRSKQNAKETFTSYLEEVVKLLEVEEDVGDYGDLCRVAFNSKEVAEENLMRQLEFTEKGIKIVEEDPSILKVPVGRKIIVKALRRGYELTKKEFIEGLNDTYDQK
;
A
#
# COMPACT_ATOMS: atom_id res chain seq x y z
N MET A 1 18.86 -21.05 7.93
CA MET A 1 18.35 -19.67 8.07
C MET A 1 17.06 -19.78 8.84
N ASP A 2 16.85 -18.99 9.88
CA ASP A 2 15.56 -18.99 10.62
C ASP A 2 14.43 -18.74 9.62
N TYR A 3 13.39 -19.59 9.60
CA TYR A 3 12.26 -19.50 8.65
C TYR A 3 11.66 -18.09 8.67
N LEU A 4 11.66 -17.46 9.84
CA LEU A 4 11.18 -16.12 10.07
C LEU A 4 11.97 -15.07 9.29
N GLU A 5 13.30 -15.20 9.21
CA GLU A 5 14.16 -14.27 8.48
C GLU A 5 14.03 -14.46 6.96
N ARG A 6 13.92 -15.70 6.50
CA ARG A 6 13.61 -16.01 5.09
C ARG A 6 12.27 -15.38 4.70
N ASN A 7 11.22 -15.62 5.48
CA ASN A 7 9.88 -15.09 5.19
C ASN A 7 9.87 -13.56 5.22
N TYR A 8 10.56 -12.95 6.19
CA TYR A 8 10.72 -11.50 6.26
C TYR A 8 11.31 -10.93 4.96
N GLN A 9 12.38 -11.54 4.45
CA GLN A 9 13.04 -11.10 3.21
C GLN A 9 12.13 -11.25 1.99
N LEU A 10 11.47 -12.41 1.83
CA LEU A 10 10.52 -12.64 0.73
C LEU A 10 9.39 -11.61 0.70
N ILE A 11 8.79 -11.32 1.86
CA ILE A 11 7.71 -10.33 1.96
C ILE A 11 8.25 -8.92 1.67
N GLN A 12 9.41 -8.57 2.24
CA GLN A 12 10.04 -7.27 2.05
C GLN A 12 10.35 -7.01 0.57
N GLU A 13 11.01 -7.95 -0.10
CA GLU A 13 11.36 -7.85 -1.51
C GLU A 13 10.12 -7.67 -2.38
N ARG A 14 9.06 -8.45 -2.12
CA ARG A 14 7.81 -8.34 -2.86
C ARG A 14 7.12 -6.99 -2.65
N MET A 15 7.05 -6.50 -1.41
CA MET A 15 6.45 -5.19 -1.10
C MET A 15 7.24 -4.03 -1.74
N ILE A 16 8.58 -4.10 -1.73
CA ILE A 16 9.45 -3.10 -2.37
C ILE A 16 9.25 -3.12 -3.89
N GLN A 17 9.25 -4.30 -4.50
CA GLN A 17 9.01 -4.45 -5.94
C GLN A 17 7.65 -3.84 -6.34
N GLN A 18 6.60 -4.09 -5.55
CA GLN A 18 5.27 -3.53 -5.81
C GLN A 18 5.21 -2.01 -5.67
N MET A 19 5.90 -1.45 -4.68
CA MET A 19 6.06 -0.01 -4.55
C MET A 19 6.75 0.60 -5.78
N GLU A 20 7.83 -0.01 -6.25
CA GLU A 20 8.58 0.49 -7.41
C GLU A 20 7.74 0.42 -8.70
N ASN A 21 7.03 -0.69 -8.92
CA ASN A 21 6.09 -0.84 -10.03
C ASN A 21 4.99 0.23 -9.99
N SER A 22 4.42 0.48 -8.81
CA SER A 22 3.36 1.48 -8.60
C SER A 22 3.83 2.90 -8.90
N ILE A 23 5.08 3.24 -8.55
CA ILE A 23 5.69 4.54 -8.87
C ILE A 23 5.90 4.68 -10.39
N VAL A 24 6.36 3.63 -11.06
CA VAL A 24 6.54 3.67 -12.53
C VAL A 24 5.18 3.80 -13.23
N LEU A 25 4.17 3.05 -12.78
CA LEU A 25 2.82 3.09 -13.33
C LEU A 25 2.17 4.47 -13.12
N GLY A 26 2.28 5.04 -11.92
CA GLY A 26 1.72 6.36 -11.62
C GLY A 26 2.29 7.46 -12.52
N ARG A 27 3.58 7.41 -12.84
CA ARG A 27 4.21 8.33 -13.81
C ARG A 27 3.55 8.24 -15.18
N LYS A 28 3.42 7.02 -15.72
CA LYS A 28 2.77 6.76 -17.01
C LYS A 28 1.32 7.24 -17.04
N LEU A 29 0.59 7.06 -15.93
CA LEU A 29 -0.80 7.48 -15.82
C LEU A 29 -0.95 9.00 -15.81
N ILE A 30 -0.05 9.70 -15.12
CA ILE A 30 -0.02 11.16 -15.16
C ILE A 30 0.27 11.64 -16.58
N ASP A 31 1.24 11.05 -17.28
CA ASP A 31 1.51 11.39 -18.68
C ASP A 31 0.26 11.21 -19.56
N MET A 32 -0.42 10.06 -19.47
CA MET A 32 -1.64 9.80 -20.25
C MET A 32 -2.79 10.75 -19.93
N VAL A 33 -3.02 11.11 -18.67
CA VAL A 33 -4.10 12.04 -18.30
C VAL A 33 -3.77 13.45 -18.80
N LEU A 34 -2.49 13.83 -18.77
CA LEU A 34 -1.96 15.12 -19.24
C LEU A 34 -1.86 15.24 -20.77
N ASP A 35 -2.20 14.22 -21.56
CA ASP A 35 -2.19 14.29 -23.03
C ASP A 35 -3.59 14.55 -23.63
N THR A 36 -4.62 14.65 -22.78
CA THR A 36 -6.04 14.72 -23.21
C THR A 36 -6.70 16.12 -23.15
N GLY A 37 -5.94 17.21 -22.97
CA GLY A 37 -6.48 18.56 -22.66
C GLY A 37 -5.78 19.77 -23.32
N PHE A 38 -6.53 20.87 -23.50
CA PHE A 38 -6.11 22.06 -24.27
C PHE A 38 -5.18 23.04 -23.50
N LEU A 39 -5.12 22.97 -22.15
CA LEU A 39 -4.28 23.83 -21.28
C LEU A 39 -2.97 23.14 -20.83
N ASN A 40 -2.63 22.04 -21.50
CA ASN A 40 -1.64 21.08 -21.02
C ASN A 40 -0.18 21.57 -21.12
N PHE A 41 0.15 22.46 -22.07
CA PHE A 41 1.52 22.94 -22.23
C PHE A 41 2.11 23.65 -20.98
N ILE A 42 1.26 24.30 -20.17
CA ILE A 42 1.69 25.04 -18.97
C ILE A 42 1.56 24.19 -17.69
N ILE A 43 0.48 23.40 -17.58
CA ILE A 43 0.19 22.61 -16.36
C ILE A 43 1.00 21.31 -16.34
N ASN A 44 1.32 20.72 -17.50
CA ASN A 44 2.01 19.44 -17.60
C ASN A 44 3.39 19.45 -16.92
N PRO A 45 4.29 20.43 -17.18
CA PRO A 45 5.61 20.42 -16.55
C PRO A 45 5.53 20.54 -15.02
N ILE A 46 4.57 21.31 -14.51
CA ILE A 46 4.37 21.53 -13.06
C ILE A 46 3.90 20.23 -12.41
N VAL A 47 2.89 19.56 -12.96
CA VAL A 47 2.35 18.31 -12.41
C VAL A 47 3.38 17.17 -12.51
N LYS A 48 4.13 17.09 -13.62
CA LYS A 48 5.20 16.10 -13.80
C LYS A 48 6.37 16.33 -12.83
N SER A 49 6.83 17.57 -12.70
CA SER A 49 7.90 17.91 -11.75
C SER A 49 7.46 17.66 -10.31
N PHE A 50 6.21 18.00 -9.97
CA PHE A 50 5.63 17.69 -8.66
C PHE A 50 5.62 16.18 -8.42
N TYR A 51 5.13 15.39 -9.39
CA TYR A 51 5.10 13.93 -9.26
C TYR A 51 6.48 13.34 -9.12
N ASP A 52 7.45 13.74 -9.92
CA ASP A 52 8.83 13.22 -9.86
C ASP A 52 9.48 13.56 -8.51
N HIS A 53 9.23 14.76 -7.97
CA HIS A 53 9.71 15.15 -6.64
C HIS A 53 9.04 14.32 -5.54
N TRP A 54 7.71 14.24 -5.57
CA TRP A 54 6.91 13.45 -4.63
C TRP A 54 7.31 11.97 -4.66
N ALA A 55 7.42 11.38 -5.84
CA ALA A 55 7.74 9.97 -6.04
C ALA A 55 9.12 9.60 -5.47
N LYS A 56 10.14 10.43 -5.76
CA LYS A 56 11.52 10.17 -5.33
C LYS A 56 11.72 10.41 -3.83
N ASN A 57 11.15 11.49 -3.29
CA ASN A 57 11.48 11.94 -1.93
C ASN A 57 10.44 11.51 -0.89
N ASP A 58 9.15 11.57 -1.22
CA ASP A 58 8.08 11.39 -0.24
C ASP A 58 7.42 10.01 -0.33
N ALA A 59 7.10 9.55 -1.55
CA ALA A 59 6.43 8.27 -1.78
C ALA A 59 7.36 7.11 -1.42
N LYS A 60 8.51 7.00 -2.09
CA LYS A 60 9.45 5.89 -1.88
C LYS A 60 9.93 5.80 -0.43
N SER A 61 10.43 6.90 0.13
CA SER A 61 10.94 6.93 1.51
C SER A 61 9.85 6.63 2.53
N GLY A 62 8.63 7.17 2.34
CA GLY A 62 7.49 6.92 3.22
C GLY A 62 7.05 5.46 3.20
N THR A 63 6.83 4.92 2.00
CA THR A 63 6.38 3.53 1.84
C THR A 63 7.42 2.53 2.33
N LEU A 64 8.72 2.74 2.09
CA LEU A 64 9.78 1.90 2.67
C LEU A 64 9.73 1.87 4.20
N LYS A 65 9.46 3.01 4.84
CA LYS A 65 9.30 3.07 6.29
C LYS A 65 8.01 2.39 6.76
N GLN A 66 6.92 2.49 6.01
CA GLN A 66 5.69 1.76 6.32
C GLN A 66 5.90 0.25 6.23
N ILE A 67 6.54 -0.24 5.16
CA ILE A 67 6.92 -1.65 5.00
C ILE A 67 7.75 -2.13 6.20
N GLN A 68 8.83 -1.39 6.53
CA GLN A 68 9.68 -1.72 7.67
C GLN A 68 8.88 -1.80 8.97
N ILE A 69 8.05 -0.79 9.27
CA ILE A 69 7.26 -0.76 10.52
C ILE A 69 6.30 -1.95 10.58
N THR A 70 5.63 -2.29 9.49
CA THR A 70 4.70 -3.43 9.45
C THR A 70 5.43 -4.75 9.65
N LEU A 71 6.55 -4.97 8.95
CA LEU A 71 7.33 -6.20 9.06
C LEU A 71 7.97 -6.36 10.44
N ASP A 72 8.59 -5.31 10.98
CA ASP A 72 9.19 -5.33 12.33
C ASP A 72 8.12 -5.60 13.40
N SER A 73 6.94 -5.00 13.25
CA SER A 73 5.79 -5.23 14.13
C SER A 73 5.29 -6.68 14.04
N GLY A 74 5.20 -7.23 12.83
CA GLY A 74 4.79 -8.62 12.61
C GLY A 74 5.80 -9.60 13.19
N LYS A 75 7.09 -9.40 12.90
CA LYS A 75 8.19 -10.22 13.44
C LYS A 75 8.20 -10.22 14.97
N TYR A 76 7.98 -9.05 15.59
CA TYR A 76 7.86 -8.95 17.04
C TYR A 76 6.69 -9.78 17.57
N LEU A 77 5.51 -9.72 16.94
CA LEU A 77 4.33 -10.49 17.36
C LEU A 77 4.57 -12.01 17.26
N VAL A 78 5.23 -12.48 16.19
CA VAL A 78 5.57 -13.90 16.04
C VAL A 78 6.52 -14.37 17.13
N LEU A 79 7.56 -13.58 17.43
CA LEU A 79 8.58 -13.96 18.44
C LEU A 79 8.10 -13.87 19.89
N ASN A 80 7.14 -13.00 20.20
CA ASN A 80 6.73 -12.69 21.58
C ASN A 80 5.33 -13.21 21.93
N GLY A 81 4.69 -13.94 21.02
CA GLY A 81 3.36 -14.50 21.19
C GLY A 81 2.24 -13.53 20.79
N LYS A 82 1.28 -14.07 20.04
CA LYS A 82 0.11 -13.34 19.54
C LYS A 82 -1.13 -13.55 20.41
N THR A 83 -1.61 -12.45 20.96
CA THR A 83 -2.94 -12.30 21.57
C THR A 83 -3.61 -11.06 21.00
N GLU A 84 -4.93 -10.98 21.05
CA GLU A 84 -5.67 -9.77 20.66
C GLU A 84 -5.13 -8.52 21.39
N LYS A 85 -4.81 -8.67 22.69
CA LYS A 85 -4.19 -7.61 23.50
C LYS A 85 -2.83 -7.17 22.96
N SER A 86 -1.98 -8.11 22.57
CA SER A 86 -0.66 -7.78 22.00
C SER A 86 -0.78 -7.12 20.62
N PHE A 87 -1.72 -7.55 19.77
CA PHE A 87 -2.00 -6.93 18.49
C PHE A 87 -2.43 -5.48 18.67
N LYS A 88 -3.44 -5.24 19.52
CA LYS A 88 -3.94 -3.89 19.81
C LYS A 88 -2.83 -2.97 20.32
N LYS A 89 -1.99 -3.46 21.24
CA LYS A 89 -0.86 -2.70 21.77
C LYS A 89 0.15 -2.34 20.68
N ILE A 90 0.55 -3.30 19.85
CA ILE A 90 1.49 -3.06 18.74
C ILE A 90 0.92 -2.06 17.73
N ILE A 91 -0.36 -2.15 17.42
CA ILE A 91 -1.05 -1.19 16.55
C ILE A 91 -1.02 0.21 17.17
N GLU A 92 -1.36 0.37 18.45
CA GLU A 92 -1.38 1.66 19.13
C GLU A 92 0.01 2.31 19.22
N GLU A 93 1.05 1.53 19.48
CA GLU A 93 2.43 2.02 19.60
C GLU A 93 3.06 2.39 18.25
N ASN A 94 2.73 1.68 17.19
CA ASN A 94 3.39 1.83 15.89
C ASN A 94 2.57 2.60 14.86
N PHE A 95 1.25 2.66 14.99
CA PHE A 95 0.40 3.42 14.05
C PHE A 95 0.81 4.89 13.92
N PRO A 96 1.17 5.65 14.98
CA PRO A 96 1.63 7.03 14.81
C PRO A 96 2.88 7.15 13.93
N LYS A 97 3.82 6.18 14.06
CA LYS A 97 5.04 6.12 13.24
C LYS A 97 4.71 5.74 11.81
N TYR A 98 3.83 4.76 11.62
CA TYR A 98 3.33 4.34 10.31
C TYR A 98 2.65 5.52 9.61
N PHE A 99 1.70 6.17 10.28
CA PHE A 99 0.87 7.23 9.73
C PHE A 99 1.68 8.48 9.37
N LYS A 100 2.71 8.84 10.12
CA LYS A 100 3.63 9.93 9.76
C LYS A 100 4.32 9.70 8.39
N ASN A 101 4.44 8.44 8.00
CA ASN A 101 5.02 8.03 6.72
C ASN A 101 3.97 7.80 5.62
N ASP A 102 2.69 7.82 5.97
CA ASP A 102 1.57 7.65 5.06
C ASP A 102 1.35 8.89 4.18
N GLN A 103 0.92 8.65 2.93
CA GLN A 103 0.67 9.73 1.97
C GLN A 103 -0.50 10.62 2.39
N THR A 104 -1.47 10.10 3.15
CA THR A 104 -2.54 10.90 3.77
C THR A 104 -1.95 11.97 4.68
N PHE A 105 -0.96 11.63 5.51
CA PHE A 105 -0.36 12.59 6.44
C PHE A 105 0.54 13.59 5.71
N ARG A 106 1.37 13.08 4.79
CA ARG A 106 2.36 13.88 4.06
C ARG A 106 1.71 14.83 3.07
N MET A 107 0.76 14.32 2.28
CA MET A 107 0.10 15.03 1.18
C MET A 107 -1.27 15.59 1.53
N GLY A 108 -1.89 15.12 2.62
CA GLY A 108 -3.19 15.60 3.07
C GLY A 108 -3.11 16.84 3.97
N ASN A 109 -4.11 17.70 3.88
CA ASN A 109 -4.35 18.81 4.78
C ASN A 109 -4.93 18.28 6.09
N ASN A 110 -4.13 18.34 7.16
CA ASN A 110 -4.50 17.84 8.48
C ASN A 110 -5.63 18.63 9.16
N ARG A 111 -6.00 19.81 8.62
CA ARG A 111 -7.14 20.61 9.07
C ARG A 111 -8.41 20.35 8.25
N HIS A 112 -8.34 19.49 7.24
CA HIS A 112 -9.48 19.18 6.38
C HIS A 112 -10.52 18.35 7.13
N LYS A 113 -11.81 18.61 6.90
CA LYS A 113 -12.93 17.91 7.56
C LYS A 113 -12.89 16.37 7.42
N ASN A 114 -12.34 15.88 6.31
CA ASN A 114 -12.24 14.44 6.03
C ASN A 114 -10.91 13.82 6.52
N PHE A 115 -9.98 14.59 7.10
CA PHE A 115 -8.65 14.09 7.46
C PHE A 115 -8.71 12.97 8.51
N ASP A 116 -9.55 13.10 9.53
CA ASP A 116 -9.71 12.06 10.56
C ASP A 116 -10.29 10.78 9.97
N ARG A 117 -11.19 10.89 8.98
CA ARG A 117 -11.72 9.73 8.25
C ARG A 117 -10.62 9.03 7.45
N SER A 118 -9.75 9.79 6.78
CA SER A 118 -8.58 9.22 6.08
C SER A 118 -7.58 8.58 7.05
N LYS A 119 -7.35 9.20 8.21
CA LYS A 119 -6.48 8.66 9.27
C LYS A 119 -7.03 7.34 9.82
N GLN A 120 -8.33 7.25 10.04
CA GLN A 120 -8.99 6.03 10.49
C GLN A 120 -8.85 4.91 9.44
N ASN A 121 -9.09 5.22 8.16
CA ASN A 121 -8.86 4.27 7.07
C ASN A 121 -7.40 3.80 6.99
N ALA A 122 -6.44 4.69 7.19
CA ALA A 122 -5.01 4.34 7.23
C ALA A 122 -4.68 3.41 8.43
N LYS A 123 -5.37 3.58 9.56
CA LYS A 123 -5.23 2.67 10.71
C LYS A 123 -5.77 1.28 10.40
N GLU A 124 -6.94 1.20 9.77
CA GLU A 124 -7.53 -0.07 9.33
C GLU A 124 -6.66 -0.78 8.30
N THR A 125 -6.09 -0.02 7.35
CA THR A 125 -5.12 -0.53 6.38
C THR A 125 -3.90 -1.12 7.09
N PHE A 126 -3.31 -0.40 8.03
CA PHE A 126 -2.16 -0.87 8.80
C PHE A 126 -2.49 -2.14 9.60
N THR A 127 -3.64 -2.18 10.26
CA THR A 127 -4.10 -3.36 10.99
C THR A 127 -4.22 -4.57 10.06
N SER A 128 -4.89 -4.42 8.92
CA SER A 128 -5.06 -5.51 7.94
C SER A 128 -3.72 -6.02 7.41
N TYR A 129 -2.80 -5.13 7.09
CA TYR A 129 -1.46 -5.51 6.61
C TYR A 129 -0.66 -6.23 7.69
N LEU A 130 -0.76 -5.79 8.94
CA LEU A 130 -0.07 -6.44 10.06
C LEU A 130 -0.59 -7.86 10.29
N GLU A 131 -1.90 -8.08 10.25
CA GLU A 131 -2.51 -9.42 10.36
C GLU A 131 -1.95 -10.38 9.30
N GLU A 132 -1.88 -9.93 8.05
CA GLU A 132 -1.41 -10.76 6.95
C GLU A 132 0.10 -10.98 6.96
N VAL A 133 0.87 -9.97 7.32
CA VAL A 133 2.32 -10.11 7.53
C VAL A 133 2.61 -11.14 8.62
N VAL A 134 1.89 -11.09 9.75
CA VAL A 134 2.05 -12.11 10.81
C VAL A 134 1.76 -13.50 10.25
N LYS A 135 0.67 -13.67 9.51
CA LYS A 135 0.29 -14.96 8.91
C LYS A 135 1.37 -15.51 7.96
N LEU A 136 1.97 -14.65 7.13
CA LEU A 136 3.05 -15.04 6.24
C LEU A 136 4.35 -15.34 6.98
N LEU A 137 4.69 -14.55 8.01
CA LEU A 137 5.92 -14.75 8.79
C LEU A 137 5.92 -16.07 9.58
N GLU A 138 4.74 -16.58 9.94
CA GLU A 138 4.56 -17.82 10.71
C GLU A 138 4.74 -19.11 9.91
N VAL A 139 4.93 -19.04 8.59
CA VAL A 139 5.15 -20.24 7.76
C VAL A 139 6.49 -20.89 8.12
N GLU A 140 6.43 -22.03 8.81
CA GLU A 140 7.61 -22.80 9.23
C GLU A 140 8.11 -23.72 8.11
N GLU A 141 7.24 -24.07 7.17
CA GLU A 141 7.53 -24.91 6.02
C GLU A 141 8.66 -24.34 5.16
N ASP A 142 9.37 -25.21 4.46
CA ASP A 142 10.40 -24.77 3.51
C ASP A 142 9.75 -24.26 2.22
N VAL A 143 9.99 -22.98 1.89
CA VAL A 143 9.41 -22.29 0.73
C VAL A 143 10.49 -21.59 -0.07
N GLY A 144 10.40 -21.65 -1.40
CA GLY A 144 11.42 -21.11 -2.29
C GLY A 144 11.21 -19.64 -2.65
N ASP A 145 9.95 -19.20 -2.71
CA ASP A 145 9.58 -17.84 -3.11
C ASP A 145 8.33 -17.31 -2.39
N TYR A 146 7.93 -16.08 -2.74
CA TYR A 146 6.74 -15.44 -2.18
C TYR A 146 5.43 -16.14 -2.58
N GLY A 147 5.38 -16.76 -3.77
CA GLY A 147 4.22 -17.52 -4.23
C GLY A 147 4.00 -18.78 -3.39
N ASP A 148 5.07 -19.53 -3.16
CA ASP A 148 5.09 -20.67 -2.23
C ASP A 148 4.64 -20.24 -0.82
N LEU A 149 5.20 -19.13 -0.32
CA LEU A 149 4.85 -18.57 0.97
C LEU A 149 3.35 -18.26 1.07
N CYS A 150 2.76 -17.66 0.03
CA CYS A 150 1.32 -17.43 -0.04
C CYS A 150 0.51 -18.72 -0.05
N ARG A 151 0.89 -19.71 -0.88
CA ARG A 151 0.17 -20.99 -0.96
C ARG A 151 0.10 -21.67 0.41
N VAL A 152 1.22 -21.71 1.13
CA VAL A 152 1.28 -22.32 2.46
C VAL A 152 0.50 -21.49 3.49
N ALA A 153 0.69 -20.17 3.53
CA ALA A 153 0.01 -19.33 4.51
C ALA A 153 -1.53 -19.38 4.33
N PHE A 154 -2.03 -19.25 3.11
CA PHE A 154 -3.48 -19.11 2.86
C PHE A 154 -4.20 -20.42 2.55
N ASN A 155 -3.48 -21.52 2.29
CA ASN A 155 -3.98 -22.87 1.96
C ASN A 155 -4.81 -22.99 0.67
N SER A 156 -5.61 -21.99 0.32
CA SER A 156 -6.44 -21.99 -0.89
C SER A 156 -6.48 -20.64 -1.57
N LYS A 157 -6.82 -20.68 -2.86
CA LYS A 157 -6.98 -19.49 -3.70
C LYS A 157 -8.09 -18.57 -3.18
N GLU A 158 -9.20 -19.15 -2.75
CA GLU A 158 -10.38 -18.42 -2.26
C GLU A 158 -10.03 -17.63 -0.99
N VAL A 159 -9.28 -18.25 -0.06
CA VAL A 159 -8.84 -17.57 1.16
C VAL A 159 -7.85 -16.46 0.82
N ALA A 160 -6.91 -16.68 -0.10
CA ALA A 160 -5.99 -15.64 -0.54
C ALA A 160 -6.73 -14.48 -1.23
N GLU A 161 -7.74 -14.78 -2.03
CA GLU A 161 -8.56 -13.80 -2.75
C GLU A 161 -9.38 -12.95 -1.79
N GLU A 162 -10.02 -13.55 -0.80
CA GLU A 162 -10.77 -12.82 0.24
C GLU A 162 -9.86 -11.82 0.98
N ASN A 163 -8.64 -12.25 1.34
CA ASN A 163 -7.65 -11.37 1.99
C ASN A 163 -7.23 -10.22 1.07
N LEU A 164 -6.89 -10.51 -0.18
CA LEU A 164 -6.54 -9.51 -1.17
C LEU A 164 -7.68 -8.49 -1.38
N MET A 165 -8.91 -8.96 -1.51
CA MET A 165 -10.08 -8.09 -1.74
C MET A 165 -10.36 -7.19 -0.54
N ARG A 166 -10.16 -7.67 0.69
CA ARG A 166 -10.26 -6.86 1.91
C ARG A 166 -9.22 -5.73 1.91
N GLN A 167 -7.97 -6.01 1.53
CA GLN A 167 -6.93 -4.97 1.41
C GLN A 167 -7.27 -3.92 0.34
N LEU A 168 -7.76 -4.38 -0.81
CA LEU A 168 -8.18 -3.51 -1.90
C LEU A 168 -9.33 -2.61 -1.48
N GLU A 169 -10.26 -3.10 -0.66
CA GLU A 169 -11.39 -2.30 -0.14
C GLU A 169 -10.91 -1.11 0.71
N PHE A 170 -9.92 -1.30 1.59
CA PHE A 170 -9.34 -0.19 2.37
C PHE A 170 -8.62 0.83 1.48
N THR A 171 -7.93 0.35 0.46
CA THR A 171 -7.29 1.23 -0.54
C THR A 171 -8.36 2.04 -1.28
N GLU A 172 -9.43 1.40 -1.72
CA GLU A 172 -10.55 2.03 -2.43
C GLU A 172 -11.26 3.07 -1.56
N LYS A 173 -11.53 2.75 -0.29
CA LYS A 173 -12.09 3.68 0.68
C LYS A 173 -11.21 4.92 0.82
N GLY A 174 -9.90 4.73 0.94
CA GLY A 174 -8.93 5.84 0.96
C GLY A 174 -9.05 6.75 -0.26
N ILE A 175 -9.11 6.16 -1.45
CA ILE A 175 -9.26 6.90 -2.72
C ILE A 175 -10.60 7.64 -2.78
N LYS A 176 -11.70 7.00 -2.40
CA LYS A 176 -13.05 7.61 -2.36
C LYS A 176 -13.08 8.85 -1.47
N ILE A 177 -12.40 8.83 -0.33
CA ILE A 177 -12.32 10.01 0.55
C ILE A 177 -11.68 11.21 -0.16
N VAL A 178 -10.65 10.97 -0.98
CA VAL A 178 -9.97 12.01 -1.77
C VAL A 178 -10.83 12.44 -2.96
N GLU A 179 -11.56 11.52 -3.59
CA GLU A 179 -12.49 11.82 -4.70
C GLU A 179 -13.66 12.70 -4.26
N GLU A 180 -14.22 12.44 -3.08
CA GLU A 180 -15.32 13.24 -2.51
C GLU A 180 -14.93 14.71 -2.30
N ASP A 181 -13.70 14.97 -1.87
CA ASP A 181 -13.20 16.32 -1.67
C ASP A 181 -11.68 16.41 -1.94
N PRO A 182 -11.29 16.66 -3.21
CA PRO A 182 -9.88 16.74 -3.59
C PRO A 182 -9.12 17.87 -2.90
N SER A 183 -9.80 18.82 -2.25
CA SER A 183 -9.16 19.92 -1.51
C SER A 183 -8.42 19.43 -0.25
N ILE A 184 -8.64 18.18 0.16
CA ILE A 184 -7.80 17.50 1.14
C ILE A 184 -6.33 17.44 0.71
N LEU A 185 -6.02 17.44 -0.59
CA LEU A 185 -4.64 17.38 -1.08
C LEU A 185 -3.95 18.76 -0.96
N LYS A 186 -2.77 18.78 -0.33
CA LYS A 186 -1.82 19.92 -0.24
C LYS A 186 -1.08 20.18 -1.55
N VAL A 187 -1.78 20.11 -2.67
CA VAL A 187 -1.23 20.42 -3.99
C VAL A 187 -1.90 21.69 -4.50
N PRO A 188 -1.14 22.67 -4.99
CA PRO A 188 -1.69 23.97 -5.39
C PRO A 188 -2.50 23.88 -6.69
N VAL A 189 -2.12 22.98 -7.59
CA VAL A 189 -2.75 22.77 -8.90
C VAL A 189 -2.84 21.28 -9.23
N GLY A 190 -3.63 20.91 -10.24
CA GLY A 190 -3.63 19.53 -10.77
C GLY A 190 -4.33 18.48 -9.91
N ARG A 191 -5.05 18.85 -8.83
CA ARG A 191 -5.79 17.91 -7.95
C ARG A 191 -6.65 16.93 -8.73
N LYS A 192 -7.44 17.41 -9.70
CA LYS A 192 -8.30 16.55 -10.52
C LYS A 192 -7.52 15.55 -11.36
N ILE A 193 -6.34 15.92 -11.86
CA ILE A 193 -5.46 15.03 -12.63
C ILE A 193 -4.89 13.95 -11.71
N ILE A 194 -4.40 14.34 -10.54
CA ILE A 194 -3.86 13.42 -9.53
C ILE A 194 -4.94 12.42 -9.10
N VAL A 195 -6.15 12.87 -8.79
CA VAL A 195 -7.26 12.01 -8.39
C VAL A 195 -7.66 11.04 -9.51
N LYS A 196 -7.73 11.50 -10.76
CA LYS A 196 -7.99 10.61 -11.91
C LYS A 196 -6.89 9.56 -12.10
N ALA A 197 -5.62 9.97 -11.98
CA ALA A 197 -4.48 9.07 -12.07
C ALA A 197 -4.49 8.04 -10.93
N LEU A 198 -4.83 8.46 -9.71
CA LEU A 198 -4.97 7.59 -8.53
C LEU A 198 -6.05 6.53 -8.74
N ARG A 199 -7.26 6.92 -9.16
CA ARG A 199 -8.36 5.98 -9.46
C ARG A 199 -7.95 4.99 -10.55
N ARG A 200 -7.42 5.49 -11.67
CA ARG A 200 -7.01 4.62 -12.78
C ARG A 200 -5.87 3.67 -12.38
N GLY A 201 -4.94 4.14 -11.56
CA GLY A 201 -3.86 3.33 -11.01
C GLY A 201 -4.37 2.20 -10.12
N TYR A 202 -5.33 2.49 -9.25
CA TYR A 202 -5.98 1.47 -8.42
C TYR A 202 -6.68 0.39 -9.27
N GLU A 203 -7.47 0.77 -10.28
CA GLU A 203 -8.16 -0.22 -11.13
C GLU A 203 -7.19 -1.11 -11.92
N LEU A 204 -6.04 -0.57 -12.34
CA LEU A 204 -5.00 -1.37 -13.01
C LEU A 204 -4.28 -2.30 -12.03
N THR A 205 -3.85 -1.77 -10.88
CA THR A 205 -3.15 -2.55 -9.84
C THR A 205 -4.05 -3.68 -9.32
N LYS A 206 -5.35 -3.42 -9.15
CA LYS A 206 -6.33 -4.43 -8.76
C LYS A 206 -6.37 -5.60 -9.73
N LYS A 207 -6.38 -5.33 -11.04
CA LYS A 207 -6.33 -6.38 -12.07
C LYS A 207 -5.03 -7.16 -12.01
N GLU A 208 -3.89 -6.46 -11.92
CA GLU A 208 -2.57 -7.09 -11.79
C GLU A 208 -2.46 -7.99 -10.54
N PHE A 209 -3.07 -7.59 -9.42
CA PHE A 209 -3.10 -8.44 -8.22
C PHE A 209 -3.99 -9.67 -8.37
N ILE A 210 -5.15 -9.55 -9.02
CA ILE A 210 -6.02 -10.70 -9.30
C ILE A 210 -5.33 -11.65 -10.28
N GLU A 211 -4.69 -11.14 -11.32
CA GLU A 211 -3.89 -11.93 -12.26
C GLU A 211 -2.72 -12.62 -11.55
N GLY A 212 -1.96 -11.91 -10.73
CA GLY A 212 -0.87 -12.50 -9.95
C GLY A 212 -1.34 -13.55 -8.94
N LEU A 213 -2.53 -13.39 -8.36
CA LEU A 213 -3.16 -14.40 -7.52
C LEU A 213 -3.52 -15.64 -8.32
N ASN A 214 -4.13 -15.49 -9.50
CA ASN A 214 -4.40 -16.61 -10.41
C ASN A 214 -3.11 -17.34 -10.79
N ASP A 215 -2.09 -16.60 -11.22
CA ASP A 215 -0.79 -17.17 -11.59
C ASP A 215 -0.15 -17.94 -10.43
N THR A 216 -0.34 -17.48 -9.19
CA THR A 216 0.19 -18.16 -8.00
C THR A 216 -0.54 -19.48 -7.74
N TYR A 217 -1.87 -19.53 -7.83
CA TYR A 217 -2.63 -20.72 -7.42
C TYR A 217 -2.99 -21.67 -8.57
N ASP A 218 -2.89 -21.22 -9.83
CA ASP A 218 -3.21 -22.02 -11.01
C ASP A 218 -1.97 -22.72 -11.60
N GLN A 219 -0.77 -22.46 -11.05
CA GLN A 219 0.45 -23.23 -11.32
C GLN A 219 0.29 -24.66 -10.77
N LYS A 220 0.17 -25.63 -11.67
CA LYS A 220 0.14 -27.07 -11.38
C LYS A 220 1.52 -27.62 -11.02
#